data_AF-A0A7R9XS77-F1
#
_entry.id   AF-A0A7R9XS77-F1
#
_cell.length_a   1.000
_cell.length_b   1.000
_cell.length_c   1.000
_cell.angle_alpha   90.00
_cell.angle_beta   90.00
_cell.angle_gamma   90.00
#
_symmetry.space_group_name_H-M   'P 1'
#
loop_
_entity.id
_entity.type
_entity.pdbx_description
1 polymer ?
#
loop_
_entity_poly.entity_id
_entity_poly.type
_entity_poly.pdbx_seq_one_letter_code
_entity_poly.pdbx_strand_id
1 'polypeptide(L)'
;MKRRFASLSVVCALAWAPARVASDETMTLDAWRRTLGLAPPLGEARAVAYGMSVALAATLGETAARAREGRRDGRRTRRTTLAAIRDYAHAPLCEEWCFRACALATLMRSGASAASASALSSALFGAAHAHHYFGMRAKGADARTALRASATQFAFTFAFG
;
A
#
# COMPACT_ATOMS: atom_id res chain seq x y z
N MET A 1 4.67 -14.00 -11.62
CA MET A 1 3.44 -13.27 -11.25
C MET A 1 2.71 -13.89 -10.06
N LYS A 2 2.26 -15.16 -10.15
CA LYS A 2 1.57 -15.87 -9.04
C LYS A 2 2.33 -15.83 -7.70
N ARG A 3 3.64 -16.07 -7.71
CA ARG A 3 4.50 -16.02 -6.50
C ARG A 3 4.53 -14.65 -5.80
N ARG A 4 4.56 -13.56 -6.57
CA ARG A 4 4.59 -12.18 -6.02
C ARG A 4 3.22 -11.72 -5.52
N PHE A 5 2.15 -12.20 -6.15
CA PHE A 5 0.78 -11.98 -5.68
C PHE A 5 0.55 -12.69 -4.34
N ALA A 6 0.90 -13.99 -4.26
CA ALA A 6 0.76 -14.77 -3.04
C ALA A 6 1.62 -14.23 -1.88
N SER A 7 2.88 -13.85 -2.14
CA SER A 7 3.74 -13.27 -1.09
C SER A 7 3.17 -11.98 -0.53
N LEU A 8 2.59 -11.12 -1.38
CA LEU A 8 1.94 -9.89 -0.93
C LEU A 8 0.71 -10.20 -0.08
N SER A 9 -0.16 -11.11 -0.53
CA SER A 9 -1.35 -11.52 0.23
C SER A 9 -1.00 -12.09 1.61
N VAL A 10 0.07 -12.90 1.70
CA VAL A 10 0.56 -13.42 3.00
C VAL A 10 1.05 -12.30 3.91
N VAL A 11 1.83 -11.34 3.39
CA VAL A 11 2.29 -10.20 4.18
C VAL A 11 1.11 -9.36 4.68
N CYS A 12 0.12 -9.07 3.81
CA CYS A 12 -1.09 -8.34 4.20
C CYS A 12 -1.91 -9.08 5.25
N ALA A 13 -2.02 -10.41 5.13
CA ALA A 13 -2.71 -11.25 6.11
C ALA A 13 -2.00 -11.32 7.46
N LEU A 14 -0.71 -10.97 7.53
CA LEU A 14 0.07 -10.93 8.78
C LEU A 14 0.26 -9.51 9.33
N ALA A 15 -0.04 -8.48 8.54
CA ALA A 15 0.20 -7.08 8.90
C ALA A 15 -0.57 -6.61 10.15
N TRP A 16 -1.65 -7.30 10.53
CA TRP A 16 -2.43 -7.01 11.74
C TRP A 16 -1.81 -7.59 13.02
N ALA A 17 -0.84 -8.51 12.93
CA ALA A 17 -0.26 -9.17 14.09
C ALA A 17 0.50 -8.21 15.04
N PRO A 18 1.30 -7.23 14.57
CA PRO A 18 1.90 -6.22 15.43
C PRO A 18 0.84 -5.37 16.15
N ALA A 19 -0.26 -5.04 15.49
CA ALA A 19 -1.38 -4.33 16.12
C ALA A 19 -1.98 -5.17 17.27
N ARG A 20 -1.97 -6.50 17.16
CA ARG A 20 -2.49 -7.42 18.19
C ARG A 20 -1.57 -7.48 19.40
N VAL A 21 -0.27 -7.45 19.19
CA VAL A 21 0.71 -7.38 20.29
C VAL A 21 0.61 -6.02 21.00
N ALA A 22 0.32 -4.94 20.28
CA ALA A 22 0.07 -3.62 20.85
C ALA A 22 -1.34 -3.47 21.49
N SER A 23 -2.13 -4.55 21.55
CA SER A 23 -3.48 -4.54 22.09
C SER A 23 -3.59 -5.19 23.46
N ASP A 24 -4.40 -4.60 24.33
CA ASP A 24 -4.74 -5.16 25.64
C ASP A 24 -5.58 -6.43 25.48
N GLU A 25 -5.36 -7.47 26.31
CA GLU A 25 -6.02 -8.78 26.18
C GLU A 25 -7.55 -8.71 26.29
N THR A 26 -8.11 -7.63 26.84
CA THR A 26 -9.54 -7.43 27.06
C THR A 26 -10.28 -6.80 25.88
N MET A 27 -9.61 -6.57 24.75
CA MET A 27 -10.21 -5.83 23.63
C MET A 27 -11.33 -6.57 22.88
N THR A 28 -12.47 -5.89 22.77
CA THR A 28 -13.62 -6.37 22.01
C THR A 28 -13.41 -6.24 20.49
N LEU A 29 -14.14 -7.03 19.70
CA LEU A 29 -14.12 -6.98 18.24
C LEU A 29 -14.48 -5.58 17.71
N ASP A 30 -15.38 -4.86 18.37
CA ASP A 30 -15.78 -3.52 17.97
C ASP A 30 -14.73 -2.45 18.31
N ALA A 31 -13.96 -2.64 19.39
CA ALA A 31 -12.79 -1.81 19.65
C ALA A 31 -11.74 -2.03 18.54
N TRP A 32 -11.53 -3.29 18.14
CA TRP A 32 -10.65 -3.66 17.03
C TRP A 32 -11.05 -3.04 15.70
N ARG A 33 -12.34 -3.11 15.35
CA ARG A 33 -12.85 -2.51 14.12
C ARG A 33 -12.66 -0.99 14.13
N ARG A 34 -12.86 -0.32 15.26
CA ARG A 34 -12.61 1.13 15.38
C ARG A 34 -11.14 1.48 15.24
N THR A 35 -10.25 0.73 15.89
CA THR A 35 -8.79 0.91 15.79
C THR A 35 -8.28 0.75 14.36
N LEU A 36 -8.84 -0.18 13.58
CA LEU A 36 -8.48 -0.40 12.18
C LEU A 36 -9.21 0.56 11.20
N GLY A 37 -10.01 1.50 11.71
CA GLY A 37 -10.82 2.41 10.87
C GLY A 37 -11.99 1.74 10.14
N LEU A 38 -12.39 0.54 10.56
CA LEU A 38 -13.47 -0.29 9.98
C LEU A 38 -14.84 -0.06 10.65
N ALA A 39 -14.94 0.82 11.63
CA ALA A 39 -16.19 1.14 12.32
C ALA A 39 -16.38 2.67 12.50
N PRO A 40 -17.63 3.19 12.37
CA PRO A 40 -17.94 4.63 12.44
C PRO A 40 -17.49 5.30 13.76
N PRO A 41 -17.27 6.64 13.80
CA PRO A 41 -18.13 7.66 13.19
C PRO A 41 -17.68 8.16 11.80
N LEU A 42 -18.67 8.61 11.03
CA LEU A 42 -18.70 8.88 9.58
C LEU A 42 -17.75 9.97 9.02
N GLY A 43 -16.73 10.40 9.75
CA GLY A 43 -15.76 11.42 9.31
C GLY A 43 -14.58 10.84 8.53
N GLU A 44 -14.00 9.73 8.99
CA GLU A 44 -12.79 9.13 8.42
C GLU A 44 -13.10 8.16 7.28
N ALA A 45 -14.24 7.46 7.32
CA ALA A 45 -14.69 6.59 6.23
C ALA A 45 -14.89 7.34 4.90
N ARG A 46 -15.25 8.63 4.96
CA ARG A 46 -15.32 9.50 3.77
C ARG A 46 -13.94 9.87 3.25
N ALA A 47 -12.96 10.08 4.13
CA ALA A 47 -11.57 10.33 3.75
C ALA A 47 -10.90 9.08 3.14
N VAL A 48 -11.15 7.90 3.72
CA VAL A 48 -10.73 6.61 3.15
C VAL A 48 -11.44 6.35 1.83
N ALA A 49 -12.76 6.53 1.75
CA ALA A 49 -13.49 6.39 0.49
C ALA A 49 -12.98 7.39 -0.56
N TYR A 50 -12.68 8.63 -0.19
CA TYR A 50 -12.10 9.64 -1.07
C TYR A 50 -10.68 9.24 -1.53
N GLY A 51 -9.80 8.84 -0.61
CA GLY A 51 -8.45 8.35 -0.93
C GLY A 51 -8.49 7.14 -1.87
N MET A 52 -9.35 6.16 -1.58
CA MET A 52 -9.62 5.01 -2.43
C MET A 52 -10.21 5.42 -3.79
N SER A 53 -11.07 6.44 -3.83
CA SER A 53 -11.66 6.97 -5.07
C SER A 53 -10.63 7.70 -5.93
N VAL A 54 -9.73 8.47 -5.32
CA VAL A 54 -8.64 9.18 -6.01
C VAL A 54 -7.61 8.17 -6.50
N ALA A 55 -7.24 7.18 -5.68
CA ALA A 55 -6.38 6.08 -6.10
C ALA A 55 -7.02 5.29 -7.24
N LEU A 56 -8.31 4.97 -7.15
CA LEU A 56 -9.05 4.32 -8.23
C LEU A 56 -9.12 5.21 -9.49
N ALA A 57 -9.34 6.51 -9.37
CA ALA A 57 -9.42 7.42 -10.51
C ALA A 57 -8.05 7.59 -11.21
N ALA A 58 -6.97 7.77 -10.45
CA ALA A 58 -5.62 7.86 -10.97
C ALA A 58 -5.19 6.55 -11.66
N THR A 59 -5.58 5.41 -11.09
CA THR A 59 -5.29 4.08 -11.67
C THR A 59 -6.19 3.73 -12.85
N LEU A 60 -7.45 4.17 -12.88
CA LEU A 60 -8.35 4.02 -14.03
C LEU A 60 -7.89 4.83 -15.24
N GLY A 61 -7.32 6.03 -15.02
CA GLY A 61 -6.70 6.84 -16.08
C GLY A 61 -5.50 6.14 -16.73
N GLU A 62 -4.57 5.64 -15.92
CA GLU A 62 -3.37 4.92 -16.37
C GLU A 62 -3.72 3.57 -17.05
N THR A 63 -4.69 2.82 -16.51
CA THR A 63 -5.17 1.57 -17.12
C THR A 63 -5.88 1.81 -18.44
N ALA A 64 -6.71 2.85 -18.56
CA ALA A 64 -7.37 3.19 -19.80
C ALA A 64 -6.36 3.61 -20.89
N ALA A 65 -5.33 4.38 -20.50
CA ALA A 65 -4.24 4.76 -21.39
C ALA A 65 -3.46 3.53 -21.89
N ARG A 66 -3.05 2.62 -20.99
CA ARG A 66 -2.33 1.39 -21.35
C ARG A 66 -3.19 0.35 -22.07
N ALA A 67 -4.48 0.28 -21.77
CA ALA A 67 -5.42 -0.58 -22.50
C ALA A 67 -5.62 -0.10 -23.94
N ARG A 68 -5.58 1.22 -24.18
CA ARG A 68 -5.59 1.80 -25.54
C ARG A 68 -4.32 1.47 -26.31
N GLU A 69 -3.15 1.49 -25.66
CA GLU A 69 -1.88 1.05 -26.26
C GLU A 69 -1.85 -0.47 -26.52
N GLY A 70 -2.32 -1.28 -25.56
CA GLY A 70 -2.35 -2.74 -25.65
C GLY A 70 -3.36 -3.32 -26.65
N ARG A 71 -4.41 -2.58 -27.01
CA ARG A 71 -5.36 -2.96 -28.08
C ARG A 71 -4.71 -3.06 -29.47
N ARG A 72 -3.49 -2.55 -29.65
CA ARG A 72 -2.71 -2.72 -30.90
C ARG A 72 -2.00 -4.08 -31.00
N ASP A 73 -1.93 -4.91 -29.96
CA ASP A 73 -1.19 -6.18 -29.97
C ASP A 73 -2.02 -7.35 -29.37
N GLY A 74 -2.69 -8.11 -30.25
CA GLY A 74 -3.83 -8.99 -29.95
C GLY A 74 -3.55 -10.31 -29.22
N ARG A 75 -2.32 -10.64 -28.80
CA ARG A 75 -1.99 -12.00 -28.28
C ARG A 75 -1.74 -12.09 -26.77
N ARG A 76 -1.89 -10.99 -26.01
CA ARG A 76 -1.40 -10.87 -24.62
C ARG A 76 -2.51 -10.67 -23.56
N THR A 77 -3.70 -11.27 -23.70
CA THR A 77 -4.92 -10.80 -22.99
C THR A 77 -5.11 -11.30 -21.54
N ARG A 78 -4.85 -12.57 -21.18
CA ARG A 78 -5.10 -13.06 -19.79
C ARG A 78 -4.01 -12.73 -18.77
N ARG A 79 -2.73 -12.80 -19.18
CA ARG A 79 -1.60 -12.44 -18.31
C ARG A 79 -1.61 -10.94 -17.98
N THR A 80 -2.15 -10.10 -18.87
CA THR A 80 -2.29 -8.67 -18.64
C THR A 80 -3.47 -8.35 -17.72
N THR A 81 -4.61 -9.04 -17.83
CA THR A 81 -5.75 -8.81 -16.90
C THR A 81 -5.37 -9.05 -15.45
N LEU A 82 -4.72 -10.18 -15.15
CA LEU A 82 -4.38 -10.52 -13.76
C LEU A 82 -3.19 -9.69 -13.24
N ALA A 83 -2.32 -9.20 -14.14
CA ALA A 83 -1.28 -8.22 -13.81
C ALA A 83 -1.90 -6.86 -13.50
N ALA A 84 -2.90 -6.44 -14.29
CA ALA A 84 -3.63 -5.20 -14.07
C ALA A 84 -4.40 -5.23 -12.75
N ILE A 85 -5.14 -6.30 -12.45
CA ILE A 85 -5.82 -6.44 -11.15
C ILE A 85 -4.82 -6.36 -10.00
N ARG A 86 -3.64 -6.99 -10.14
CA ARG A 86 -2.59 -6.88 -9.14
C ARG A 86 -2.10 -5.44 -8.98
N ASP A 87 -1.71 -4.80 -10.07
CA ASP A 87 -1.03 -3.49 -10.05
C ASP A 87 -1.97 -2.33 -9.70
N TYR A 88 -3.27 -2.47 -9.98
CA TYR A 88 -4.21 -1.36 -9.87
C TYR A 88 -5.30 -1.55 -8.81
N ALA A 89 -5.48 -2.75 -8.28
CA ALA A 89 -6.46 -2.99 -7.22
C ALA A 89 -5.85 -3.70 -6.01
N HIS A 90 -5.31 -4.90 -6.21
CA HIS A 90 -4.84 -5.73 -5.09
C HIS A 90 -3.63 -5.12 -4.36
N ALA A 91 -2.63 -4.59 -5.09
CA ALA A 91 -1.47 -3.96 -4.46
C ALA A 91 -1.85 -2.67 -3.70
N PRO A 92 -2.58 -1.71 -4.29
CA PRO A 92 -3.04 -0.52 -3.54
C PRO A 92 -3.88 -0.87 -2.31
N LEU A 93 -4.83 -1.82 -2.41
CA LEU A 93 -5.63 -2.25 -1.25
C LEU A 93 -4.77 -2.83 -0.13
N CYS A 94 -3.76 -3.62 -0.49
CA CYS A 94 -2.81 -4.18 0.46
C CYS A 94 -1.95 -3.11 1.14
N GLU A 95 -1.51 -2.11 0.38
CA GLU A 95 -0.72 -0.99 0.89
C GLU A 95 -1.54 -0.17 1.90
N GLU A 96 -2.77 0.21 1.55
CA GLU A 96 -3.69 0.90 2.46
C GLU A 96 -3.94 0.10 3.75
N TRP A 97 -4.19 -1.21 3.61
CA TRP A 97 -4.37 -2.09 4.77
C TRP A 97 -3.14 -2.14 5.67
N CYS A 98 -1.95 -2.32 5.10
CA CYS A 98 -0.73 -2.48 5.90
C CYS A 98 -0.31 -1.17 6.57
N PHE A 99 -0.32 -0.06 5.84
CA PHE A 99 0.25 1.19 6.35
C PHE A 99 -0.79 2.08 7.02
N ARG A 100 -1.99 2.22 6.45
CA ARG A 100 -3.05 3.10 6.99
C ARG A 100 -3.93 2.41 8.03
N ALA A 101 -4.31 1.14 7.81
CA ALA A 101 -5.10 0.43 8.82
C ALA A 101 -4.25 -0.17 9.94
N CYS A 102 -3.13 -0.85 9.62
CA CYS A 102 -2.35 -1.57 10.63
C CYS A 102 -1.23 -0.73 11.28
N ALA A 103 -0.32 -0.16 10.48
CA ALA A 103 0.85 0.55 11.00
C ALA A 103 0.46 1.84 11.74
N LEU A 104 -0.41 2.67 11.15
CA LEU A 104 -0.92 3.89 11.78
C LEU A 104 -1.61 3.58 13.11
N ALA A 105 -2.51 2.60 13.13
CA ALA A 105 -3.22 2.19 14.33
C ALA A 105 -2.27 1.70 15.44
N THR A 106 -1.26 0.92 15.06
CA THR A 106 -0.21 0.46 16.00
C THR A 106 0.53 1.66 16.60
N LEU A 107 0.97 2.61 15.77
CA LEU A 107 1.68 3.81 16.22
C LEU A 107 0.85 4.68 17.17
N MET A 108 -0.41 4.94 16.84
CA MET A 108 -1.32 5.70 17.71
C MET A 108 -1.51 5.02 19.07
N ARG A 109 -1.61 3.70 19.09
CA ARG A 109 -1.76 2.92 20.34
C ARG A 109 -0.50 2.84 21.17
N SER A 110 0.66 2.92 20.54
CA SER A 110 1.95 3.08 21.23
C SER A 110 2.13 4.47 21.86
N GLY A 111 1.12 5.35 21.78
CA GLY A 111 1.13 6.69 22.36
C GLY A 111 1.66 7.78 21.43
N ALA A 112 1.89 7.50 20.14
CA ALA A 112 2.27 8.53 19.19
C ALA A 112 1.11 9.50 18.95
N SER A 113 1.41 10.81 18.85
CA SER A 113 0.42 11.81 18.41
C SER A 113 -0.08 11.48 17.00
N ALA A 114 -1.29 11.94 16.63
CA ALA A 114 -1.85 11.72 15.30
C ALA A 114 -0.91 12.20 14.17
N ALA A 115 -0.25 13.35 14.37
CA ALA A 115 0.74 13.88 13.43
C ALA A 115 1.97 12.97 13.32
N SER A 116 2.52 12.54 14.46
CA SER A 116 3.68 11.65 14.51
C SER A 116 3.37 10.28 13.89
N ALA A 117 2.21 9.70 14.23
CA ALA A 117 1.76 8.42 13.72
C ALA A 117 1.54 8.46 12.20
N SER A 118 0.96 9.55 11.69
CA SER A 118 0.77 9.75 10.24
C SER A 118 2.11 9.83 9.50
N ALA A 119 3.02 10.68 9.99
CA ALA A 119 4.35 10.83 9.40
C ALA A 119 5.16 9.53 9.44
N LEU A 120 5.14 8.80 10.56
CA LEU A 120 5.83 7.52 10.70
C LEU A 120 5.23 6.43 9.82
N SER A 121 3.90 6.37 9.69
CA SER A 121 3.24 5.43 8.77
C SER A 121 3.64 5.72 7.31
N SER A 122 3.63 6.99 6.87
CA SER A 122 4.12 7.37 5.54
C SER A 122 5.61 7.07 5.34
N ALA A 123 6.44 7.22 6.39
CA ALA A 123 7.86 6.85 6.34
C ALA A 123 8.06 5.34 6.18
N LEU A 124 7.28 4.52 6.90
CA LEU A 124 7.29 3.06 6.76
C LEU A 124 6.84 2.64 5.36
N PHE A 125 5.81 3.29 4.81
CA PHE A 125 5.34 3.04 3.45
C PHE A 125 6.41 3.38 2.40
N GLY A 126 7.06 4.54 2.52
CA GLY A 126 8.19 4.89 1.68
C GLY A 126 9.35 3.89 1.82
N ALA A 127 9.70 3.49 3.04
CA ALA A 127 10.80 2.56 3.31
C ALA A 127 10.54 1.16 2.73
N ALA A 128 9.28 0.71 2.71
CA ALA A 128 8.91 -0.57 2.11
C ALA A 128 9.28 -0.64 0.62
N HIS A 129 9.37 0.50 -0.07
CA HIS A 129 9.77 0.60 -1.47
C HIS A 129 11.30 0.57 -1.70
N ALA A 130 12.11 0.67 -0.63
CA ALA A 130 13.56 0.57 -0.75
C ALA A 130 14.01 -0.76 -1.37
N HIS A 131 13.18 -1.81 -1.30
CA HIS A 131 13.46 -3.09 -1.95
C HIS A 131 13.60 -2.99 -3.49
N HIS A 132 13.05 -1.93 -4.11
CA HIS A 132 13.22 -1.68 -5.55
C HIS A 132 14.68 -1.41 -5.94
N TYR A 133 15.50 -0.90 -5.02
CA TYR A 133 16.94 -0.78 -5.21
C TYR A 133 17.54 -2.13 -5.65
N PHE A 134 17.32 -3.19 -4.86
CA PHE A 134 17.85 -4.52 -5.16
C PHE A 134 17.28 -5.06 -6.47
N GLY A 135 15.99 -4.81 -6.74
CA GLY A 135 15.34 -5.18 -7.99
C GLY A 135 15.94 -4.50 -9.22
N MET A 136 16.39 -3.25 -9.10
CA MET A 136 17.08 -2.51 -10.16
C MET A 136 18.53 -2.98 -10.34
N ARG A 137 19.25 -3.19 -9.23
CA ARG A 137 20.62 -3.73 -9.25
C ARG A 137 20.67 -5.10 -9.93
N ALA A 138 19.71 -5.97 -9.63
CA ALA A 138 19.58 -7.29 -10.26
C ALA A 138 19.25 -7.22 -11.76
N LYS A 139 18.72 -6.10 -12.26
CA LYS A 139 18.45 -5.85 -13.68
C LYS A 139 19.59 -5.11 -14.40
N GLY A 140 20.72 -4.89 -13.73
CA GLY A 140 21.91 -4.27 -14.32
C GLY A 140 22.00 -2.75 -14.19
N ALA A 141 21.08 -2.08 -13.49
CA ALA A 141 21.22 -0.64 -13.22
C ALA A 141 22.42 -0.38 -12.31
N ASP A 142 23.20 0.66 -12.56
CA ASP A 142 24.31 1.07 -11.68
C ASP A 142 23.78 1.53 -10.30
N ALA A 143 24.67 1.53 -9.30
CA ALA A 143 24.28 1.81 -7.92
C ALA A 143 23.75 3.23 -7.73
N ARG A 144 24.31 4.21 -8.45
CA ARG A 144 23.90 5.61 -8.34
C ARG A 144 22.51 5.81 -8.93
N THR A 145 22.23 5.20 -10.08
CA THR A 145 20.90 5.23 -10.71
C THR A 145 19.86 4.52 -9.84
N ALA A 146 20.19 3.33 -9.32
CA ALA A 146 19.31 2.57 -8.43
C ALA A 146 19.01 3.33 -7.13
N LEU A 147 20.02 3.96 -6.53
CA LEU A 147 19.86 4.76 -5.32
C LEU A 147 19.01 6.00 -5.58
N ARG A 148 19.29 6.75 -6.65
CA ARG A 148 18.51 7.93 -7.03
C ARG A 148 17.04 7.60 -7.26
N ALA A 149 16.74 6.57 -8.05
CA ALA A 149 15.37 6.15 -8.31
C ALA A 149 14.64 5.73 -7.03
N SER A 150 15.31 4.94 -6.17
CA SER A 150 14.71 4.48 -4.90
C SER A 150 14.50 5.63 -3.92
N ALA A 151 15.42 6.61 -3.88
CA ALA A 151 15.29 7.81 -3.04
C ALA A 151 14.17 8.72 -3.54
N THR A 152 14.04 8.92 -4.86
CA THR A 152 12.91 9.66 -5.44
C THR A 152 11.59 8.97 -5.13
N GLN A 153 11.53 7.64 -5.27
CA GLN A 153 10.33 6.88 -4.93
C GLN A 153 10.00 6.98 -3.44
N PHE A 154 10.99 6.87 -2.55
CA PHE A 154 10.81 7.08 -1.11
C PHE A 154 10.26 8.48 -0.82
N ALA A 155 10.88 9.53 -1.35
CA ALA A 155 10.48 10.91 -1.08
C ALA A 155 9.06 11.21 -1.57
N PHE A 156 8.73 10.75 -2.78
CA PHE A 156 7.38 10.89 -3.33
C PHE A 156 6.35 10.15 -2.48
N THR A 157 6.64 8.89 -2.15
CA THR A 157 5.74 8.04 -1.36
C THR A 157 5.59 8.54 0.08
N PHE A 158 6.64 9.10 0.66
CA PHE A 158 6.57 9.72 1.99
C PHE A 158 5.68 10.97 2.00
N ALA A 159 5.80 11.82 0.97
CA ALA A 159 5.07 13.09 0.91
C ALA A 159 3.58 12.91 0.59
N PHE A 160 3.22 11.92 -0.24
CA PHE A 160 1.87 11.75 -0.77
C PHE A 160 1.18 10.45 -0.37
N GLY A 161 1.91 9.51 0.23
CA GLY A 161 1.42 8.20 0.61
C GLY A 161 0.89 8.14 2.02
#